data_AF-A0A1F4HML4-F1
#
_entry.id   AF-A0A1F4HML4-F1
#
_cell.length_a   1.000
_cell.length_b   1.000
_cell.length_c   1.000
_cell.angle_alpha   90.00
_cell.angle_beta   90.00
_cell.angle_gamma   90.00
#
_symmetry.space_group_name_H-M   'P 1'
#
loop_
_entity.id
_entity.type
_entity.pdbx_description
1 polymer ?
#
loop_
_entity_poly.entity_id
_entity_poly.type
_entity_poly.pdbx_seq_one_letter_code
_entity_poly.pdbx_strand_id
1 'polypeptide(L)'
;MNRLQSELQRLYLPQASAGQGDALDEPRLIDADGRVRAMVLALARPADWALLSAVWRGVQVDLDLPAPAIAVSGTDSYQLWFSLAQPLPGAQAWAFLDALRRRYLGDVRAHRVGLLPTVDAASPPQAVHARQVPAPQADSGHWSAFVAPDLAPVFADEPWLDLPPNPDGQAALLAGLASMPIADFERALAQLHPAALPVPDTPASAPAEAAHADVGTVNLRTPSPGPWLDPKRFLLDVMNDDTVALALRIEAAKALLPGFDVARRENGDR
;
A
#
# COMPACT_ATOMS: atom_id res chain seq x y z
N MET A 1 16.62 13.00 23.78
CA MET A 1 15.70 11.93 23.32
C MET A 1 15.74 10.79 24.32
N ASN A 2 14.58 10.24 24.68
CA ASN A 2 14.50 9.01 25.49
C ASN A 2 14.63 7.77 24.58
N ARG A 3 14.81 6.58 25.18
CA ARG A 3 15.00 5.33 24.44
C ARG A 3 13.84 5.03 23.48
N LEU A 4 12.61 5.28 23.92
CA LEU A 4 11.41 5.09 23.10
C LEU A 4 11.44 5.98 21.83
N GLN A 5 11.79 7.25 21.96
CA GLN A 5 11.92 8.18 20.84
C GLN A 5 12.98 7.72 19.84
N SER A 6 14.11 7.19 20.33
CA SER A 6 15.15 6.61 19.47
C SER A 6 14.64 5.41 18.66
N GLU A 7 13.87 4.51 19.28
CA GLU A 7 13.29 3.35 18.58
C GLU A 7 12.20 3.77 17.56
N LEU A 8 11.34 4.73 17.92
CA LEU A 8 10.34 5.28 17.00
C LEU A 8 10.99 5.97 15.80
N GLN A 9 12.07 6.73 16.01
CA GLN A 9 12.82 7.34 14.91
C GLN A 9 13.52 6.30 14.04
N ARG A 10 14.13 5.29 14.67
CA ARG A 10 14.77 4.18 13.95
C ARG A 10 13.78 3.47 13.04
N LEU A 11 12.58 3.18 13.53
CA LEU A 11 11.61 2.37 12.80
C LEU A 11 10.69 3.17 11.86
N TYR A 12 10.16 4.31 12.28
CA TYR A 12 8.96 4.88 11.65
C TYR A 12 9.12 6.28 11.08
N LEU A 13 10.06 7.08 11.60
CA LEU A 13 10.23 8.45 11.10
C LEU A 13 11.11 8.50 9.85
N PRO A 14 10.70 9.26 8.81
CA PRO A 14 11.58 9.63 7.70
C PRO A 14 12.87 10.27 8.25
N GLN A 15 14.03 9.86 7.71
CA GLN A 15 15.28 10.51 8.08
C GLN A 15 15.30 11.89 7.41
N ALA A 16 15.43 12.95 8.20
CA ALA A 16 15.60 14.29 7.64
C ALA A 16 16.84 14.29 6.76
N SER A 17 16.68 14.61 5.47
CA SER A 17 17.81 14.95 4.62
C SER A 17 18.55 16.11 5.29
N ALA A 18 19.84 15.92 5.60
CA ALA A 18 20.68 16.91 6.23
C ALA A 18 20.69 18.20 5.37
N GLY A 19 19.83 19.17 5.69
CA GLY A 19 19.73 20.38 4.89
C GLY A 19 18.62 21.38 5.24
N GLN A 20 17.50 20.97 5.84
CA GLN A 20 16.39 21.90 6.15
C GLN A 20 15.87 21.63 7.56
N GLY A 21 16.48 22.30 8.53
CA GLY A 21 16.01 22.34 9.90
C GLY A 21 15.18 23.59 10.12
N ASP A 22 13.88 23.42 10.33
CA ASP A 22 13.19 24.25 11.31
C ASP A 22 12.78 23.33 12.46
N ALA A 23 13.29 23.64 13.66
CA ALA A 23 13.39 22.72 14.79
C ALA A 23 12.10 22.65 15.64
N LEU A 24 10.93 22.89 15.03
CA LEU A 24 9.65 23.03 15.73
C LEU A 24 8.53 22.12 15.21
N ASP A 25 8.76 21.35 14.15
CA ASP A 25 7.74 20.43 13.64
C ASP A 25 7.70 19.15 14.48
N GLU A 26 6.52 18.83 15.02
CA GLU A 26 6.26 17.53 15.65
C GLU A 26 6.67 16.40 14.71
N PRO A 27 7.22 15.28 15.22
CA PRO A 27 7.71 14.20 14.39
C PRO A 27 6.59 13.64 13.50
N ARG A 28 6.69 13.86 12.18
CA ARG A 28 5.68 13.43 11.20
C ARG A 28 6.06 12.08 10.60
N LEU A 29 5.06 11.22 10.38
CA LEU A 29 5.23 9.91 9.72
C LEU A 29 5.26 10.01 8.19
N ILE A 30 4.97 11.20 7.66
CA ILE A 30 5.06 11.55 6.23
C ILE A 30 5.99 12.76 6.12
N ASP A 31 6.95 12.70 5.21
CA ASP A 31 7.82 13.84 4.91
C ASP A 31 7.14 14.84 3.96
N ALA A 32 7.83 15.96 3.69
CA ALA A 32 7.32 17.02 2.82
C ALA A 32 7.09 16.55 1.37
N ASP A 33 7.76 15.47 0.94
CA ASP A 33 7.65 14.89 -0.39
C ASP A 33 6.54 13.81 -0.47
N GLY A 34 5.78 13.61 0.62
CA GLY A 34 4.72 12.60 0.68
C GLY A 34 5.24 11.17 0.78
N ARG A 35 6.49 10.97 1.21
CA ARG A 35 7.09 9.65 1.42
C ARG A 35 7.00 9.24 2.88
N VAL A 36 6.94 7.94 3.09
CA VAL A 36 6.70 7.34 4.40
C VAL A 36 7.70 6.23 4.68
N ARG A 37 8.02 6.07 5.98
CA ARG A 37 8.72 4.89 6.49
C ARG A 37 7.82 3.97 7.32
N ALA A 38 6.66 4.45 7.74
CA ALA A 38 5.67 3.66 8.45
C ALA A 38 4.48 3.34 7.53
N MET A 39 4.02 2.10 7.58
CA MET A 39 2.74 1.70 7.00
C MET A 39 1.90 1.07 8.11
N VAL A 40 0.61 1.41 8.17
CA VAL A 40 -0.28 0.92 9.23
C VAL A 40 -1.50 0.25 8.60
N LEU A 41 -1.73 -1.00 9.00
CA LEU A 41 -2.97 -1.72 8.75
C LEU A 41 -3.76 -1.79 10.05
N ALA A 42 -4.92 -1.15 10.09
CA ALA A 42 -5.80 -1.13 11.24
C ALA A 42 -7.02 -2.03 11.01
N LEU A 43 -7.47 -2.74 12.05
CA LEU A 43 -8.72 -3.47 12.08
C LEU A 43 -9.59 -2.92 13.21
N ALA A 44 -10.65 -2.21 12.82
CA ALA A 44 -11.66 -1.64 13.71
C ALA A 44 -12.72 -2.66 14.14
N ARG A 45 -13.64 -2.24 15.00
CA ARG A 45 -14.58 -3.13 15.71
C ARG A 45 -15.39 -4.07 14.79
N PRO A 46 -15.63 -5.32 15.23
CA PRO A 46 -14.97 -5.98 16.37
C PRO A 46 -13.46 -6.10 16.12
N ALA A 47 -12.64 -5.69 17.09
CA ALA A 47 -11.19 -5.68 16.95
C ALA A 47 -10.71 -7.13 17.12
N ASP A 48 -10.80 -7.91 16.05
CA ASP A 48 -10.61 -9.34 16.10
C ASP A 48 -9.12 -9.68 15.92
N TRP A 49 -8.47 -9.99 17.03
CA TRP A 49 -7.07 -10.39 17.01
C TRP A 49 -6.84 -11.69 16.22
N ALA A 50 -7.81 -12.62 16.14
CA ALA A 50 -7.62 -13.84 15.36
C ALA A 50 -7.40 -13.51 13.88
N LEU A 51 -8.21 -12.60 13.31
CA LEU A 51 -8.04 -12.11 11.94
C LEU A 51 -6.72 -11.37 11.76
N LEU A 52 -6.37 -10.46 12.67
CA LEU A 52 -5.15 -9.68 12.54
C LEU A 52 -3.88 -10.51 12.76
N SER A 53 -3.94 -11.54 13.61
CA SER A 53 -2.85 -12.49 13.85
C SER A 53 -2.54 -13.33 12.61
N ALA A 54 -3.54 -13.62 11.77
CA ALA A 54 -3.33 -14.30 10.49
C ALA A 54 -2.50 -13.43 9.55
N VAL A 55 -2.78 -12.12 9.48
CA VAL A 55 -1.94 -11.16 8.74
C VAL A 55 -0.54 -11.11 9.35
N TRP A 56 -0.44 -10.92 10.67
CA TRP A 56 0.84 -10.79 11.39
C TRP A 56 1.75 -12.02 11.20
N ARG A 57 1.19 -13.23 11.20
CA ARG A 57 1.94 -14.47 10.93
C ARG A 57 2.24 -14.62 9.44
N GLY A 58 1.26 -14.40 8.57
CA GLY A 58 1.40 -14.58 7.12
C GLY A 58 2.49 -13.68 6.53
N VAL A 59 2.62 -12.43 7.00
CA VAL A 59 3.72 -11.56 6.53
C VAL A 59 5.10 -12.11 6.90
N GLN A 60 5.24 -12.81 8.02
CA GLN A 60 6.52 -13.41 8.43
C GLN A 60 6.77 -14.76 7.77
N VAL A 61 5.76 -15.63 7.75
CA VAL A 61 5.91 -17.02 7.30
C VAL A 61 5.80 -17.14 5.78
N ASP A 62 4.81 -16.48 5.19
CA ASP A 62 4.52 -16.64 3.76
C ASP A 62 5.34 -15.65 2.93
N LEU A 63 5.52 -14.43 3.44
CA LEU A 63 6.22 -13.37 2.73
C LEU A 63 7.65 -13.15 3.23
N ASP A 64 8.12 -13.87 4.25
CA ASP A 64 9.48 -13.71 4.82
C ASP A 64 9.84 -12.25 5.12
N LEU A 65 8.88 -11.52 5.72
CA LEU A 65 9.03 -10.12 6.10
C LEU A 65 9.29 -9.98 7.60
N PRO A 66 9.93 -8.88 8.04
CA PRO A 66 10.04 -8.57 9.47
C PRO A 66 8.66 -8.49 10.14
N ALA A 67 8.61 -8.93 11.40
CA ALA A 67 7.40 -8.83 12.21
C ALA A 67 6.95 -7.35 12.33
N PRO A 68 5.71 -7.01 11.95
CA PRO A 68 5.18 -5.69 12.25
C PRO A 68 4.91 -5.56 13.76
N ALA A 69 5.03 -4.34 14.28
CA ALA A 69 4.62 -4.09 15.66
C ALA A 69 3.09 -4.19 15.77
N ILE A 70 2.61 -4.65 16.92
CA ILE A 70 1.19 -4.68 17.23
C ILE A 70 0.90 -3.51 18.14
N ALA A 71 -0.10 -2.72 17.81
CA ALA A 71 -0.54 -1.62 18.64
C ALA A 71 -2.05 -1.66 18.84
N VAL A 72 -2.49 -1.17 19.98
CA VAL A 72 -3.88 -0.81 20.25
C VAL A 72 -4.04 0.69 20.01
N SER A 73 -5.09 1.10 19.31
CA SER A 73 -5.26 2.50 18.89
C SER A 73 -5.63 3.45 20.03
N GLY A 74 -6.04 2.92 21.18
CA GLY A 74 -6.61 3.73 22.26
C GLY A 74 -8.10 4.01 22.07
N THR A 75 -8.69 3.55 20.96
CA THR A 75 -10.09 3.81 20.58
C THR A 75 -10.86 2.51 20.38
N ASP A 76 -10.70 1.89 19.22
CA ASP A 76 -11.62 0.87 18.72
C ASP A 76 -10.94 -0.10 17.73
N SER A 77 -9.62 0.00 17.54
CA SER A 77 -8.91 -0.80 16.56
C SER A 77 -7.58 -1.35 17.08
N TYR A 78 -7.22 -2.51 16.56
CA TYR A 78 -5.82 -2.94 16.53
C TYR A 78 -5.13 -2.40 15.29
N GLN A 79 -3.81 -2.28 15.38
CA GLN A 79 -2.96 -1.79 14.31
C GLN A 79 -1.73 -2.68 14.18
N LEU A 80 -1.39 -3.02 12.94
CA LEU A 80 -0.09 -3.56 12.57
C LEU A 80 0.76 -2.45 11.95
N TRP A 81 1.91 -2.21 12.55
CA TRP A 81 2.85 -1.19 12.14
C TRP A 81 4.04 -1.83 11.42
N PHE A 82 4.16 -1.55 10.14
CA PHE A 82 5.26 -1.98 9.30
C PHE A 82 6.28 -0.86 9.22
N SER A 83 7.56 -1.21 9.39
CA SER A 83 8.69 -0.30 9.28
C SER A 83 9.40 -0.55 7.95
N LEU A 84 9.67 0.50 7.18
CA LEU A 84 10.46 0.47 5.95
C LEU A 84 11.87 1.01 6.21
N ALA A 85 12.89 0.35 5.67
CA ALA A 85 14.26 0.79 5.80
C ALA A 85 14.50 2.08 4.99
N GLN A 86 13.94 2.15 3.78
CA GLN A 86 13.97 3.33 2.91
C GLN A 86 12.59 3.99 2.82
N PRO A 87 12.49 5.33 2.75
CA PRO A 87 11.22 6.01 2.54
C PRO A 87 10.67 5.73 1.14
N LEU A 88 9.37 5.41 1.05
CA LEU A 88 8.66 5.15 -0.20
C LEU A 88 7.51 6.15 -0.41
N PRO A 89 7.12 6.47 -1.66
CA PRO A 89 5.93 7.28 -1.92
C PRO A 89 4.68 6.67 -1.27
N GLY A 90 3.85 7.51 -0.64
CA GLY A 90 2.65 7.05 0.07
C GLY A 90 1.70 6.19 -0.79
N ALA A 91 1.62 6.43 -2.09
CA ALA A 91 0.83 5.62 -3.01
C ALA A 91 1.35 4.17 -3.14
N GLN A 92 2.68 3.98 -3.15
CA GLN A 92 3.27 2.63 -3.19
C GLN A 92 3.05 1.89 -1.87
N ALA A 93 3.22 2.59 -0.75
CA ALA A 93 2.94 2.05 0.58
C ALA A 93 1.47 1.61 0.71
N TRP A 94 0.53 2.44 0.25
CA TRP A 94 -0.89 2.10 0.27
C TRP A 94 -1.21 0.90 -0.63
N ALA A 95 -0.64 0.84 -1.84
CA ALA A 95 -0.87 -0.29 -2.75
C ALA A 95 -0.43 -1.63 -2.15
N PHE A 96 0.70 -1.66 -1.44
CA PHE A 96 1.17 -2.83 -0.72
C PHE A 96 0.20 -3.25 0.40
N LEU A 97 -0.26 -2.28 1.20
CA LEU A 97 -1.24 -2.53 2.25
C LEU A 97 -2.59 -3.05 1.70
N ASP A 98 -3.05 -2.53 0.56
CA ASP A 98 -4.28 -3.00 -0.08
C ASP A 98 -4.09 -4.43 -0.63
N ALA A 99 -2.91 -4.76 -1.15
CA ALA A 99 -2.58 -6.13 -1.57
C ALA A 99 -2.60 -7.10 -0.37
N LEU A 100 -2.02 -6.73 0.77
CA LEU A 100 -2.11 -7.50 2.02
C LEU A 100 -3.57 -7.68 2.48
N ARG A 101 -4.36 -6.59 2.46
CA ARG A 101 -5.79 -6.63 2.81
C ARG A 101 -6.54 -7.62 1.92
N ARG A 102 -6.34 -7.59 0.60
CA ARG A 102 -7.00 -8.51 -0.34
C ARG A 102 -6.60 -9.97 -0.07
N ARG A 103 -5.33 -10.23 0.25
CA ARG A 103 -4.80 -11.57 0.47
C ARG A 103 -5.28 -12.21 1.76
N TYR A 104 -5.24 -11.48 2.87
CA TYR A 104 -5.47 -12.03 4.21
C TYR A 104 -6.81 -11.62 4.83
N LEU A 105 -7.39 -10.51 4.38
CA LEU A 105 -8.62 -9.92 4.93
C LEU A 105 -9.70 -9.76 3.84
N GLY A 106 -9.66 -10.59 2.80
CA GLY A 106 -10.62 -10.53 1.67
C GLY A 106 -12.08 -10.67 2.10
N ASP A 107 -12.34 -11.42 3.17
CA ASP A 107 -13.68 -11.64 3.73
C ASP A 107 -14.12 -10.55 4.73
N VAL A 108 -13.21 -9.64 5.11
CA VAL A 108 -13.50 -8.56 6.05
C VAL A 108 -14.07 -7.35 5.28
N ARG A 109 -15.15 -6.78 5.81
CA ARG A 109 -15.77 -5.58 5.21
C ARG A 109 -14.76 -4.43 5.16
N ALA A 110 -14.62 -3.81 3.99
CA ALA A 110 -13.60 -2.78 3.74
C ALA A 110 -13.62 -1.61 4.74
N HIS A 111 -14.80 -1.18 5.21
CA HIS A 111 -14.91 -0.09 6.19
C HIS A 111 -14.30 -0.41 7.57
N ARG A 112 -14.08 -1.69 7.88
CA ARG A 112 -13.42 -2.11 9.13
C ARG A 112 -11.90 -2.09 9.02
N VAL A 113 -11.36 -2.03 7.81
CA VAL A 113 -9.91 -2.07 7.58
C VAL A 113 -9.43 -0.67 7.20
N GLY A 114 -8.63 -0.06 8.09
CA GLY A 114 -7.95 1.19 7.81
C GLY A 114 -6.57 0.93 7.21
N LEU A 115 -6.23 1.57 6.11
CA LEU A 115 -4.91 1.49 5.48
C LEU A 115 -4.27 2.88 5.47
N LEU A 116 -3.09 3.03 6.07
CA LEU A 116 -2.39 4.32 6.18
C LEU A 116 -0.92 4.17 5.72
N PRO A 117 -0.38 5.10 4.93
CA PRO A 117 -0.94 6.41 4.59
C PRO A 117 -2.11 6.35 3.60
N THR A 118 -3.07 7.26 3.74
CA THR A 118 -4.04 7.56 2.69
C THR A 118 -3.55 8.75 1.88
N VAL A 119 -3.55 8.60 0.55
CA VAL A 119 -3.23 9.68 -0.39
C VAL A 119 -4.53 10.09 -1.06
N ASP A 120 -5.02 11.30 -0.80
CA ASP A 120 -6.19 11.81 -1.51
C ASP A 120 -5.79 12.20 -2.94
N ALA A 121 -6.34 11.48 -3.93
CA ALA A 121 -6.15 11.78 -5.34
C ALA A 121 -6.89 13.06 -5.79
N ALA A 122 -7.94 13.46 -5.06
CA ALA A 122 -8.74 14.64 -5.38
C ALA A 122 -8.12 15.95 -4.90
N SER A 123 -7.19 15.90 -3.93
CA SER A 123 -6.46 17.08 -3.41
C SER A 123 -5.03 16.73 -2.94
N PRO A 124 -4.04 16.62 -3.85
CA PRO A 124 -2.64 16.67 -3.43
C PRO A 124 -2.37 18.06 -2.79
N PRO A 125 -1.84 18.16 -1.54
CA PRO A 125 -0.92 17.23 -0.89
C PRO A 125 -1.32 16.78 0.55
N GLN A 126 -2.60 16.68 0.90
CA GLN A 126 -2.96 16.19 2.25
C GLN A 126 -2.94 14.65 2.31
N ALA A 127 -1.74 14.08 2.29
CA ALA A 127 -1.56 12.70 2.72
C ALA A 127 -1.83 12.62 4.23
N VAL A 128 -2.70 11.70 4.64
CA VAL A 128 -3.06 11.48 6.04
C VAL A 128 -2.37 10.21 6.54
N HIS A 129 -1.81 10.27 7.75
CA HIS A 129 -1.20 9.11 8.41
C HIS A 129 -1.83 8.84 9.78
N ALA A 130 -1.47 7.72 10.38
CA ALA A 130 -1.79 7.37 11.75
C ALA A 130 -1.22 8.41 12.73
N ARG A 131 -1.88 8.53 13.88
CA ARG A 131 -1.28 9.23 15.03
C ARG A 131 -0.12 8.40 15.58
N GLN A 132 0.86 9.07 16.18
CA GLN A 132 1.94 8.36 16.85
C GLN A 132 1.42 7.51 18.02
N VAL A 133 2.09 6.38 18.23
CA VAL A 133 1.86 5.46 19.35
C VAL A 133 3.18 5.37 20.13
N PRO A 134 3.16 5.36 21.47
CA PRO A 134 2.02 5.56 22.36
C PRO A 134 1.60 7.03 22.51
N ALA A 135 0.30 7.29 22.63
CA ALA A 135 -0.26 8.63 22.85
C ALA A 135 -1.63 8.59 23.56
N PRO A 136 -1.96 9.61 24.37
CA PRO A 136 -3.29 9.73 24.97
C PRO A 136 -4.34 10.06 23.90
N GLN A 137 -5.53 9.51 24.06
CA GLN A 137 -6.71 9.85 23.25
C GLN A 137 -7.51 10.95 23.96
N ALA A 138 -7.59 12.11 23.31
CA ALA A 138 -8.17 13.32 23.89
C ALA A 138 -9.63 13.14 24.34
N ASP A 139 -10.39 12.26 23.66
CA ASP A 139 -11.83 12.13 23.85
C ASP A 139 -12.21 11.15 24.97
N SER A 140 -11.35 10.17 25.29
CA SER A 140 -11.66 9.09 26.23
C SER A 140 -10.75 9.03 27.46
N GLY A 141 -9.60 9.72 27.43
CA GLY A 141 -8.56 9.56 28.46
C GLY A 141 -7.79 8.23 28.36
N HIS A 142 -8.14 7.38 27.40
CA HIS A 142 -7.46 6.13 27.13
C HIS A 142 -6.13 6.37 26.39
N TRP A 143 -5.26 5.38 26.38
CA TRP A 143 -3.95 5.44 25.75
C TRP A 143 -3.81 4.41 24.63
N SER A 144 -3.18 4.84 23.54
CA SER A 144 -2.62 3.92 22.54
C SER A 144 -1.29 3.37 23.04
N ALA A 145 -0.98 2.12 22.68
CA ALA A 145 0.25 1.47 23.09
C ALA A 145 0.66 0.35 22.13
N PHE A 146 1.96 0.07 22.05
CA PHE A 146 2.45 -1.18 21.49
C PHE A 146 2.25 -2.31 22.50
N VAL A 147 1.88 -3.47 21.98
CA VAL A 147 1.61 -4.68 22.76
C VAL A 147 2.39 -5.86 22.20
N ALA A 148 2.79 -6.77 23.08
CA ALA A 148 3.43 -8.01 22.67
C ALA A 148 2.38 -8.97 22.05
N PRO A 149 2.78 -9.89 21.14
CA PRO A 149 1.85 -10.79 20.47
C PRO A 149 1.06 -11.72 21.40
N ASP A 150 1.64 -12.10 22.53
CA ASP A 150 1.03 -12.93 23.58
C ASP A 150 0.00 -12.18 24.41
N LEU A 151 0.15 -10.86 24.57
CA LEU A 151 -0.79 -10.00 25.26
C LEU A 151 -1.88 -9.43 24.34
N ALA A 152 -1.66 -9.45 23.02
CA ALA A 152 -2.61 -8.91 22.07
C ALA A 152 -4.05 -9.42 22.27
N PRO A 153 -4.35 -10.72 22.47
CA PRO A 153 -5.73 -11.21 22.66
C PRO A 153 -6.50 -10.57 23.82
N VAL A 154 -5.81 -10.03 24.83
CA VAL A 154 -6.44 -9.42 26.02
C VAL A 154 -7.21 -8.13 25.67
N PHE A 155 -6.83 -7.47 24.58
CA PHE A 155 -7.34 -6.15 24.19
C PHE A 155 -8.47 -6.21 23.13
N ALA A 156 -9.10 -7.37 22.91
CA ALA A 156 -9.99 -7.58 21.77
C ALA A 156 -11.29 -6.78 21.89
N ASP A 157 -11.81 -6.68 23.12
CA ASP A 157 -12.99 -5.89 23.44
C ASP A 157 -12.64 -4.42 23.77
N GLU A 158 -11.48 -4.24 24.38
CA GLU A 158 -10.97 -2.95 24.88
C GLU A 158 -9.57 -2.66 24.30
N PRO A 159 -9.47 -2.22 23.03
CA PRO A 159 -8.20 -1.92 22.37
C PRO A 159 -7.58 -0.59 22.85
N TRP A 160 -7.30 -0.50 24.15
CA TRP A 160 -6.65 0.63 24.79
C TRP A 160 -6.01 0.28 26.15
N LEU A 161 -5.27 1.24 26.71
CA LEU A 161 -4.84 1.23 28.11
C LEU A 161 -5.51 2.38 28.89
N ASP A 162 -5.85 2.14 30.15
CA ASP A 162 -6.38 3.20 31.03
C ASP A 162 -5.30 4.13 31.58
N LEU A 163 -4.05 3.67 31.58
CA LEU A 163 -2.89 4.37 32.12
C LEU A 163 -1.82 4.57 31.05
N PRO A 164 -0.98 5.62 31.18
CA PRO A 164 0.15 5.82 30.29
C PRO A 164 1.08 4.60 30.31
N PRO A 165 1.45 4.04 29.14
CA PRO A 165 2.37 2.91 29.09
C PRO A 165 3.77 3.33 29.54
N ASN A 166 4.49 2.40 30.19
CA ASN A 166 5.87 2.63 30.58
C ASN A 166 6.77 2.83 29.33
N PRO A 167 7.46 3.98 29.18
CA PRO A 167 8.32 4.24 28.02
C PRO A 167 9.42 3.21 27.79
N ASP A 168 10.03 2.67 28.84
CA ASP A 168 11.10 1.68 28.73
C ASP A 168 10.56 0.32 28.27
N GLY A 169 9.36 -0.05 28.74
CA GLY A 169 8.66 -1.26 28.28
C GLY A 169 8.29 -1.16 26.80
N GLN A 170 7.76 -0.01 26.37
CA GLN A 170 7.45 0.27 24.96
C GLN A 170 8.72 0.22 24.10
N ALA A 171 9.81 0.82 24.56
CA ALA A 171 11.10 0.77 23.85
C ALA A 171 11.65 -0.66 23.73
N ALA A 172 11.50 -1.48 24.77
CA ALA A 172 11.93 -2.88 24.74
C ALA A 172 11.14 -3.71 23.72
N LEU A 173 9.82 -3.47 23.58
CA LEU A 173 9.01 -4.11 22.54
C LEU A 173 9.48 -3.74 21.13
N LEU A 174 9.82 -2.47 20.90
CA LEU A 174 10.27 -1.98 19.59
C LEU A 174 11.71 -2.37 19.26
N ALA A 175 12.59 -2.51 20.26
CA ALA A 175 14.00 -2.81 20.06
C ALA A 175 14.25 -4.15 19.33
N GLY A 176 13.36 -5.12 19.51
CA GLY A 176 13.42 -6.42 18.82
C GLY A 176 12.95 -6.39 17.36
N LEU A 177 12.35 -5.29 16.91
CA LEU A 177 11.77 -5.17 15.56
C LEU A 177 12.80 -4.63 14.55
N ALA A 178 12.64 -5.07 13.31
CA ALA A 178 13.49 -4.67 12.19
C ALA A 178 12.68 -3.92 11.12
N SER A 179 13.38 -3.03 10.41
CA SER A 179 12.84 -2.36 9.22
C SER A 179 12.96 -3.27 8.00
N MET A 180 11.90 -3.31 7.20
CA MET A 180 11.82 -4.04 5.93
C MET A 180 12.71 -3.38 4.87
N PRO A 181 13.70 -4.08 4.32
CA PRO A 181 14.46 -3.62 3.16
C PRO A 181 13.57 -3.47 1.91
N ILE A 182 13.90 -2.54 1.02
CA ILE A 182 13.16 -2.34 -0.23
C ILE A 182 13.09 -3.61 -1.10
N ALA A 183 14.15 -4.42 -1.12
CA ALA A 183 14.17 -5.67 -1.88
C ALA A 183 13.11 -6.68 -1.37
N ASP A 184 12.91 -6.75 -0.05
CA ASP A 184 11.88 -7.60 0.55
C ASP A 184 10.48 -7.06 0.30
N PHE A 185 10.31 -5.74 0.33
CA PHE A 185 9.07 -5.08 -0.06
C PHE A 185 8.68 -5.42 -1.51
N GLU A 186 9.59 -5.25 -2.47
CA GLU A 186 9.34 -5.53 -3.89
C GLU A 186 9.06 -7.01 -4.12
N ARG A 187 9.84 -7.91 -3.49
CA ARG A 187 9.63 -9.35 -3.53
C ARG A 187 8.24 -9.73 -3.00
N ALA A 188 7.86 -9.21 -1.83
CA ALA A 188 6.56 -9.50 -1.25
C ALA A 188 5.40 -8.93 -2.08
N LEU A 189 5.56 -7.72 -2.64
CA LEU A 189 4.56 -7.13 -3.53
C LEU A 189 4.35 -7.98 -4.80
N ALA A 190 5.43 -8.53 -5.37
CA ALA A 190 5.35 -9.44 -6.51
C ALA A 190 4.61 -10.75 -6.16
N GLN A 191 4.81 -11.29 -4.96
CA GLN A 191 4.09 -12.49 -4.49
C GLN A 191 2.61 -12.22 -4.17
N LEU A 192 2.28 -11.00 -3.74
CA LEU A 192 0.91 -10.58 -3.43
C LEU A 192 0.09 -10.27 -4.67
N HIS A 193 0.74 -9.93 -5.80
CA HIS A 193 0.03 -9.80 -7.06
C HIS A 193 -0.50 -11.17 -7.50
N PRO A 194 -1.78 -11.24 -7.92
CA PRO A 194 -2.31 -12.49 -8.45
C PRO A 194 -1.43 -12.91 -9.63
N ALA A 195 -0.87 -14.12 -9.54
CA ALA A 195 -0.16 -14.73 -10.65
C ALA A 195 -1.13 -14.73 -11.85
N ALA A 196 -0.77 -14.01 -12.92
CA ALA A 196 -1.38 -14.26 -14.20
C ALA A 196 -1.18 -15.75 -14.47
N LEU A 197 -2.28 -16.51 -14.59
CA LEU A 197 -2.23 -17.95 -14.83
C LEU A 197 -1.26 -18.23 -15.98
N PRO A 198 -0.26 -19.13 -15.82
CA PRO A 198 0.56 -19.56 -16.93
C PRO A 198 -0.35 -20.29 -17.91
N VAL A 199 -0.52 -19.72 -19.10
CA VAL A 199 -1.12 -20.45 -20.22
C VAL A 199 -0.17 -21.61 -20.52
N PRO A 200 -0.61 -22.88 -20.51
CA PRO A 200 0.28 -24.00 -20.78
C PRO A 200 0.84 -23.88 -22.21
N ASP A 201 2.15 -23.71 -22.31
CA ASP A 201 2.90 -23.80 -23.57
C ASP A 201 2.67 -25.18 -24.19
N THR A 202 1.97 -25.21 -25.31
CA THR A 202 1.82 -26.42 -26.13
C THR A 202 3.09 -26.58 -26.97
N PRO A 203 3.78 -27.74 -26.92
CA PRO A 203 5.06 -27.91 -27.58
C PRO A 203 4.93 -27.93 -29.11
N ALA A 204 5.79 -27.15 -29.78
CA ALA A 204 5.96 -27.14 -31.22
C ALA A 204 6.62 -28.43 -31.74
N SER A 205 6.12 -28.94 -32.87
CA SER A 205 6.85 -29.85 -33.77
C SER A 205 6.53 -29.51 -35.23
N ALA A 206 7.59 -29.39 -36.03
CA ALA A 206 7.64 -28.95 -37.43
C ALA A 206 7.46 -30.13 -38.44
N PRO A 207 7.76 -29.98 -39.75
CA PRO A 207 7.02 -29.27 -40.81
C PRO A 207 6.57 -30.22 -41.95
N ALA A 208 5.48 -29.90 -42.69
CA ALA A 208 5.20 -30.47 -44.03
C ALA A 208 4.22 -29.58 -44.84
N GLU A 209 4.37 -29.66 -46.16
CA GLU A 209 4.10 -28.62 -47.16
C GLU A 209 2.76 -28.80 -47.91
N ALA A 210 2.15 -27.65 -48.26
CA ALA A 210 1.18 -27.34 -49.33
C ALA A 210 -0.24 -27.99 -49.39
N ALA A 211 -1.30 -27.18 -49.17
CA ALA A 211 -2.14 -26.60 -50.23
C ALA A 211 -3.40 -25.86 -49.69
N HIS A 212 -3.47 -24.57 -50.01
CA HIS A 212 -4.60 -23.62 -50.12
C HIS A 212 -6.01 -23.95 -49.56
N ALA A 213 -6.49 -23.12 -48.62
CA ALA A 213 -7.70 -22.28 -48.78
C ALA A 213 -7.94 -21.38 -47.55
N ASP A 214 -7.89 -20.07 -47.81
CA ASP A 214 -8.81 -19.03 -47.34
C ASP A 214 -8.92 -18.59 -45.85
N VAL A 215 -8.81 -17.26 -45.71
CA VAL A 215 -9.21 -16.32 -44.63
C VAL A 215 -8.60 -16.43 -43.21
N GLY A 216 -7.79 -15.43 -42.86
CA GLY A 216 -8.01 -14.70 -41.60
C GLY A 216 -6.96 -14.82 -40.49
N THR A 217 -5.67 -14.71 -40.81
CA THR A 217 -4.58 -14.63 -39.82
C THR A 217 -4.72 -13.40 -38.92
N VAL A 218 -5.08 -13.56 -37.64
CA VAL A 218 -4.87 -12.53 -36.61
C VAL A 218 -3.56 -12.82 -35.90
N ASN A 219 -2.54 -12.07 -36.28
CA ASN A 219 -1.26 -11.93 -35.57
C ASN A 219 -1.53 -11.43 -34.15
N LEU A 220 -1.40 -12.27 -33.12
CA LEU A 220 -1.20 -11.79 -31.76
C LEU A 220 0.29 -11.46 -31.58
N ARG A 221 0.70 -10.34 -32.17
CA ARG A 221 1.89 -9.63 -31.71
C ARG A 221 1.55 -9.04 -30.35
N THR A 222 2.05 -9.65 -29.27
CA THR A 222 2.27 -8.93 -28.02
C THR A 222 3.12 -7.69 -28.32
N PRO A 223 2.71 -6.47 -27.97
CA PRO A 223 3.61 -5.33 -28.01
C PRO A 223 4.71 -5.56 -26.97
N SER A 224 5.90 -5.88 -27.47
CA SER A 224 7.14 -5.72 -26.72
C SER A 224 7.25 -4.27 -26.24
N PRO A 225 7.72 -3.98 -25.01
CA PRO A 225 7.86 -2.61 -24.54
C PRO A 225 8.97 -1.91 -25.35
N GLY A 226 8.56 -1.04 -26.28
CA GLY A 226 9.44 -0.19 -27.06
C GLY A 226 8.73 1.10 -27.44
N PRO A 227 9.50 2.13 -27.79
CA PRO A 227 9.63 3.35 -27.00
C PRO A 227 8.28 4.08 -26.82
N TRP A 228 7.90 4.30 -25.56
CA TRP A 228 6.79 5.19 -25.22
C TRP A 228 7.10 6.61 -25.68
N LEU A 229 6.43 7.11 -26.73
CA LEU A 229 6.41 8.55 -27.02
C LEU A 229 5.25 9.02 -27.93
N ASP A 230 4.14 8.30 -28.03
CA ASP A 230 2.94 8.86 -28.68
C ASP A 230 1.61 8.39 -28.06
N PRO A 231 1.00 9.22 -27.19
CA PRO A 231 -0.32 8.97 -26.59
C PRO A 231 -1.43 8.79 -27.63
N LYS A 232 -1.34 9.44 -28.80
CA LYS A 232 -2.35 9.34 -29.84
C LYS A 232 -2.36 7.95 -30.47
N ARG A 233 -1.17 7.36 -30.61
CA ARG A 233 -0.98 6.03 -31.18
C ARG A 233 -1.52 4.93 -30.26
N PHE A 234 -1.31 5.07 -28.95
CA PHE A 234 -1.91 4.19 -27.95
C PHE A 234 -3.45 4.22 -28.00
N LEU A 235 -4.05 5.42 -28.06
CA LEU A 235 -5.50 5.56 -28.13
C LEU A 235 -6.08 4.98 -29.43
N LEU A 236 -5.36 5.09 -30.55
CA LEU A 236 -5.74 4.46 -31.81
C LEU A 236 -5.68 2.93 -31.73
N ASP A 237 -4.67 2.37 -31.07
CA ASP A 237 -4.55 0.92 -30.87
C ASP A 237 -5.68 0.39 -29.97
N VAL A 238 -5.98 1.09 -28.85
CA VAL A 238 -7.09 0.74 -27.94
C VAL A 238 -8.46 0.86 -28.63
N MET A 239 -8.66 1.87 -29.47
CA MET A 239 -9.93 2.07 -30.20
C MET A 239 -10.21 0.94 -31.21
N ASN A 240 -9.16 0.43 -31.87
CA ASN A 240 -9.28 -0.58 -32.94
C ASN A 240 -9.18 -2.04 -32.45
N ASP A 241 -9.02 -2.27 -31.14
CA ASP A 241 -8.86 -3.62 -30.58
C ASP A 241 -10.22 -4.26 -30.23
N ASP A 242 -10.58 -5.31 -30.98
CA ASP A 242 -11.83 -6.06 -30.82
C ASP A 242 -11.97 -6.89 -29.54
N THR A 243 -10.93 -6.95 -28.72
CA THR A 243 -10.92 -7.65 -27.42
C THR A 243 -11.14 -6.70 -26.23
N VAL A 244 -10.97 -5.40 -26.42
CA VAL A 244 -11.17 -4.36 -25.39
C VAL A 244 -12.67 -4.12 -25.18
N ALA A 245 -13.12 -3.85 -23.95
CA ALA A 245 -14.54 -3.53 -23.71
C ALA A 245 -15.00 -2.32 -24.55
N LEU A 246 -16.16 -2.41 -25.22
CA LEU A 246 -16.68 -1.36 -26.12
C LEU A 246 -16.68 0.04 -25.47
N ALA A 247 -16.98 0.12 -24.17
CA ALA A 247 -16.95 1.37 -23.40
C ALA A 247 -15.57 2.04 -23.41
N LEU A 248 -14.48 1.28 -23.28
CA LEU A 248 -13.11 1.81 -23.30
C LEU A 248 -12.68 2.24 -24.70
N ARG A 249 -13.16 1.56 -25.75
CA ARG A 249 -12.92 1.97 -27.14
C ARG A 249 -13.63 3.28 -27.47
N ILE A 250 -14.84 3.48 -26.93
CA ILE A 250 -15.59 4.73 -27.06
C ILE A 250 -14.86 5.88 -26.35
N GLU A 251 -14.31 5.65 -25.15
CA GLU A 251 -13.51 6.67 -24.44
C GLU A 251 -12.21 7.00 -25.19
N ALA A 252 -11.53 6.01 -25.76
CA ALA A 252 -10.35 6.24 -26.60
C ALA A 252 -10.69 7.03 -27.88
N ALA A 253 -11.82 6.72 -28.53
CA ALA A 253 -12.31 7.46 -29.68
C ALA A 253 -12.65 8.91 -29.35
N LYS A 254 -13.27 9.17 -28.19
CA LYS A 254 -13.56 10.54 -27.71
C LYS A 254 -12.29 11.35 -27.52
N ALA A 255 -11.25 10.73 -26.96
CA ALA A 255 -9.96 11.39 -26.75
C ALA A 255 -9.21 11.73 -28.06
N LEU A 256 -9.58 11.12 -29.20
CA LEU A 256 -8.97 11.36 -30.51
C LEU A 256 -9.66 12.46 -31.35
N LEU A 257 -10.85 12.93 -30.94
CA LEU A 257 -11.59 13.96 -31.68
C LEU A 257 -10.94 15.35 -31.51
N PRO A 258 -10.71 16.10 -32.60
CA PRO A 258 -10.19 17.47 -32.53
C PRO A 258 -11.19 18.37 -31.80
N GLY A 259 -10.84 18.78 -30.58
CA GLY A 259 -11.68 19.60 -29.69
C GLY A 259 -11.72 19.10 -28.23
N PHE A 260 -11.44 17.82 -27.97
CA PHE A 260 -11.46 17.28 -26.60
C PHE A 260 -10.27 17.75 -25.74
N ASP A 261 -9.11 18.01 -26.36
CA ASP A 261 -7.95 18.64 -25.71
C ASP A 261 -8.12 20.16 -25.48
N VAL A 262 -9.00 20.82 -26.25
CA VAL A 262 -9.24 22.28 -26.13
C VAL A 262 -10.26 22.57 -25.02
N ALA A 263 -11.28 21.71 -24.85
CA ALA A 263 -12.30 21.90 -23.81
C ALA A 263 -11.76 21.76 -22.36
N ARG A 264 -10.63 21.06 -22.15
CA ARG A 264 -9.97 21.02 -20.82
C ARG A 264 -9.01 22.20 -20.60
N ARG A 265 -8.57 22.90 -21.66
CA ARG A 265 -7.70 24.08 -21.54
C ARG A 265 -8.46 25.41 -21.46
N GLU A 266 -9.72 25.47 -21.91
CA GLU A 266 -10.50 26.72 -21.90
C GLU A 266 -11.39 26.95 -20.66
N ASN A 267 -11.48 26.00 -19.71
CA ASN A 267 -12.29 26.17 -18.49
C ASN A 267 -11.47 26.46 -17.22
N GLY A 268 -10.28 27.03 -17.36
CA GLY A 268 -9.37 27.32 -16.25
C GLY A 268 -8.61 28.65 -16.36
N ASP A 269 -9.04 29.58 -17.20
CA ASP A 269 -8.61 30.98 -17.10
C ASP A 269 -9.79 31.92 -17.37
N ARG A 270 -10.69 32.01 -16.38
CA ARG A 270 -11.44 33.20 -15.95
C ARG A 270 -12.33 32.90 -14.75
#